data_AF-A0A8S3FIP4-F1
#
_entry.id   AF-A0A8S3FIP4-F1
#
_cell.length_a   1.000
_cell.length_b   1.000
_cell.length_c   1.000
_cell.angle_alpha   90.00
_cell.angle_beta   90.00
_cell.angle_gamma   90.00
#
_symmetry.space_group_name_H-M   'P 1'
#
loop_
_entity.id
_entity.type
_entity.pdbx_description
1 polymer ?
#
loop_
_entity_poly.entity_id
_entity_poly.type
_entity_poly.pdbx_seq_one_letter_code
_entity_poly.pdbx_strand_id
1 'polypeptide(L)'
;MPNDVQDSAMMICYRECLSNLGKFNGGVEQKVLQFINNIERIGKMITANDDVLHCMCTAKLDGEAKRWYEDNMSLAQWENLKPALLERFTTSDSSLKIFEQLKERKQ
;
A
#
# COMPACT_ATOMS: atom_id res chain seq x y z
N MET A 1 -18.32 -19.15 26.85
CA MET A 1 -17.09 -18.74 26.14
C MET A 1 -17.45 -18.46 24.69
N PRO A 2 -17.52 -17.19 24.24
CA PRO A 2 -17.85 -16.84 22.85
C PRO A 2 -16.65 -16.42 21.99
N ASN A 3 -15.45 -16.24 22.57
CA ASN A 3 -14.33 -15.58 21.88
C ASN A 3 -13.71 -16.42 20.74
N ASP A 4 -13.67 -17.75 20.86
CA ASP A 4 -12.90 -18.58 19.91
C ASP A 4 -13.52 -18.63 18.49
N VAL A 5 -14.85 -18.52 18.38
CA VAL A 5 -15.54 -18.57 17.08
C VAL A 5 -15.43 -17.23 16.34
N GLN A 6 -15.45 -16.13 17.08
CA GLN A 6 -15.36 -14.77 16.53
C GLN A 6 -13.95 -14.48 16.01
N ASP A 7 -12.92 -14.95 16.71
CA ASP A 7 -11.52 -14.86 16.28
C ASP A 7 -11.26 -15.72 15.03
N SER A 8 -11.86 -16.92 14.95
CA SER A 8 -11.75 -17.78 13.77
C SER A 8 -12.39 -17.16 12.51
N ALA A 9 -13.58 -16.57 12.63
CA ALA A 9 -14.25 -15.94 11.50
C ALA A 9 -13.51 -14.68 11.02
N MET A 10 -12.97 -13.89 11.95
CA MET A 10 -12.17 -12.70 11.66
C MET A 10 -10.89 -13.05 10.89
N MET A 11 -10.21 -14.14 11.27
CA MET A 11 -8.99 -14.59 10.59
C MET A 11 -9.26 -15.14 9.19
N ILE A 12 -10.42 -15.76 8.95
CA ILE A 12 -10.86 -16.17 7.61
C ILE A 12 -11.12 -14.93 6.74
N CYS A 13 -11.92 -13.98 7.23
CA CYS A 13 -12.19 -12.72 6.53
C CYS A 13 -10.90 -11.95 6.21
N TYR A 14 -9.95 -11.88 7.15
CA TYR A 14 -8.64 -11.29 6.94
C TYR A 14 -7.89 -11.96 5.78
N ARG A 15 -7.80 -13.29 5.80
CA ARG A 15 -7.08 -14.04 4.75
C ARG A 15 -7.70 -13.78 3.38
N GLU A 16 -9.03 -13.77 3.29
CA GLU A 16 -9.74 -13.47 2.05
C GLU A 16 -9.50 -12.03 1.59
N CYS A 17 -9.66 -11.05 2.47
CA CYS A 17 -9.41 -9.64 2.15
C CYS A 17 -7.97 -9.41 1.70
N LEU A 18 -6.99 -9.97 2.40
CA LEU A 18 -5.59 -9.87 2.01
C LEU A 18 -5.36 -10.60 0.69
N SER A 19 -5.91 -11.80 0.47
CA SER A 19 -5.77 -12.51 -0.82
C SER A 19 -6.31 -11.69 -1.99
N ASN A 20 -7.48 -11.07 -1.81
CA ASN A 20 -8.14 -10.23 -2.80
C ASN A 20 -7.46 -8.88 -3.01
N LEU A 21 -6.61 -8.43 -2.08
CA LEU A 21 -5.75 -7.27 -2.31
C LEU A 21 -4.74 -7.62 -3.40
N GLY A 22 -4.91 -6.97 -4.56
CA GLY A 22 -4.02 -7.12 -5.71
C GLY A 22 -2.57 -6.78 -5.37
N LYS A 23 -1.65 -7.28 -6.22
CA LYS A 23 -0.24 -6.89 -6.15
C LYS A 23 -0.08 -5.41 -6.50
N PHE A 24 0.80 -4.72 -5.79
CA PHE A 24 1.11 -3.31 -5.98
C PHE A 24 2.48 -3.15 -6.60
N ASN A 25 2.54 -2.56 -7.78
CA ASN A 25 3.78 -2.33 -8.53
C ASN A 25 4.11 -0.84 -8.71
N GLY A 26 3.42 0.05 -7.99
CA GLY A 26 3.43 1.49 -8.23
C GLY A 26 2.19 1.96 -9.01
N GLY A 27 2.22 3.20 -9.49
CA GLY A 27 1.16 3.77 -10.33
C GLY A 27 0.80 5.21 -9.94
N VAL A 28 -0.26 5.74 -10.55
CA VAL A 28 -0.76 7.09 -10.26
C VAL A 28 -1.21 7.24 -8.80
N GLU A 29 -1.17 8.46 -8.28
CA GLU A 29 -1.42 8.80 -6.88
C GLU A 29 -2.67 8.12 -6.27
N GLN A 30 -3.77 8.09 -7.02
CA GLN A 30 -5.00 7.43 -6.58
C GLN A 30 -4.83 5.93 -6.29
N LYS A 31 -4.02 5.21 -7.07
CA LYS A 31 -3.75 3.78 -6.85
C LYS A 31 -2.89 3.55 -5.61
N VAL A 32 -1.92 4.42 -5.36
CA VAL A 32 -1.07 4.38 -4.17
C VAL A 32 -1.90 4.59 -2.91
N LEU A 33 -2.75 5.63 -2.91
CA LEU A 33 -3.67 5.93 -1.82
C LEU A 33 -4.67 4.78 -1.59
N GLN A 34 -5.25 4.23 -2.66
CA GLN A 34 -6.19 3.11 -2.55
C GLN A 34 -5.51 1.87 -1.96
N PHE A 35 -4.29 1.56 -2.36
CA PHE A 35 -3.52 0.44 -1.83
C PHE A 35 -3.26 0.60 -0.32
N ILE A 36 -2.75 1.76 0.09
CA ILE A 36 -2.47 2.08 1.51
C ILE A 36 -3.74 2.02 2.34
N ASN A 37 -4.83 2.62 1.86
CA ASN A 37 -6.12 2.60 2.56
C ASN A 37 -6.67 1.19 2.72
N ASN A 38 -6.47 0.30 1.75
CA ASN A 38 -6.88 -1.10 1.85
C ASN A 38 -6.07 -1.84 2.92
N ILE A 39 -4.75 -1.62 2.99
CA ILE A 39 -3.90 -2.20 4.06
C ILE A 39 -4.39 -1.75 5.44
N GLU A 40 -4.62 -0.45 5.63
CA GLU A 40 -5.09 0.09 6.92
C GLU A 40 -6.51 -0.39 7.26
N ARG A 41 -7.40 -0.50 6.28
CA ARG A 41 -8.75 -1.02 6.49
C ARG A 41 -8.72 -2.47 6.94
N ILE A 42 -7.93 -3.32 6.29
CA ILE A 42 -7.77 -4.72 6.67
C ILE A 42 -7.11 -4.80 8.05
N GLY A 43 -6.10 -3.98 8.33
CA GLY A 43 -5.45 -3.92 9.62
C GLY A 43 -6.40 -3.53 10.76
N LYS A 44 -7.28 -2.55 10.53
CA LYS A 44 -8.33 -2.19 11.50
C LYS A 44 -9.30 -3.33 11.80
N MET A 45 -9.62 -4.18 10.82
CA MET A 45 -10.50 -5.33 11.04
C MET A 45 -9.90 -6.35 12.01
N ILE A 46 -8.58 -6.49 12.04
CA ILE A 46 -7.86 -7.45 12.89
C ILE A 46 -7.12 -6.80 14.07
N THR A 47 -7.30 -5.49 14.28
CA THR A 47 -6.54 -4.73 15.28
C THR A 47 -5.02 -4.91 15.12
N ALA A 48 -4.54 -4.82 13.87
CA ALA A 48 -3.13 -4.99 13.51
C ALA A 48 -2.26 -3.92 14.18
N ASN A 49 -1.09 -4.35 14.65
CA ASN A 49 -0.01 -3.45 15.04
C ASN A 49 0.84 -3.04 13.81
N ASP A 50 1.82 -2.16 14.03
CA ASP A 50 2.70 -1.63 12.98
C ASP A 50 3.42 -2.74 12.19
N ASP A 51 3.96 -3.75 12.89
CA ASP A 51 4.66 -4.88 12.27
C ASP A 51 3.74 -5.69 11.33
N VAL A 52 2.49 -5.92 11.73
CA VAL A 52 1.51 -6.64 10.91
C VAL A 52 1.14 -5.82 9.68
N LEU A 53 0.93 -4.51 9.81
CA LEU A 53 0.68 -3.61 8.67
C LEU A 53 1.85 -3.60 7.69
N HIS A 54 3.07 -3.53 8.21
CA HIS A 54 4.30 -3.60 7.41
C HIS A 54 4.38 -4.93 6.65
N CYS A 55 4.17 -6.06 7.31
CA CYS A 55 4.17 -7.39 6.68
C CYS A 55 3.09 -7.52 5.59
N MET A 56 1.88 -7.03 5.85
CA MET A 56 0.80 -7.04 4.87
C MET A 56 1.15 -6.22 3.63
N CYS A 57 1.74 -5.04 3.82
CA CYS A 57 2.17 -4.17 2.72
C CYS A 57 3.25 -4.85 1.88
N THR A 58 4.35 -5.29 2.50
CA THR A 58 5.52 -5.85 1.80
C THR A 58 5.20 -7.14 1.07
N ALA A 59 4.31 -7.98 1.61
CA ALA A 59 3.81 -9.18 0.94
C ALA A 59 3.04 -8.90 -0.37
N LYS A 60 2.55 -7.67 -0.54
CA LYS A 60 1.79 -7.21 -1.71
C LYS A 60 2.58 -6.38 -2.68
N LEU A 61 3.80 -5.96 -2.32
CA LEU A 61 4.69 -5.31 -3.27
C LEU A 61 5.11 -6.28 -4.38
N ASP A 62 5.20 -5.75 -5.59
CA ASP A 62 5.62 -6.44 -6.79
C ASP A 62 6.33 -5.48 -7.74
N GLY A 63 6.98 -6.00 -8.78
CA GLY A 63 7.60 -5.19 -9.84
C GLY A 63 8.53 -4.08 -9.32
N GLU A 64 8.31 -2.84 -9.76
CA GLU A 64 9.11 -1.67 -9.35
C GLU A 64 8.99 -1.38 -7.85
N ALA A 65 7.79 -1.46 -7.28
CA ALA A 65 7.58 -1.19 -5.86
C ALA A 65 8.33 -2.17 -4.95
N LYS A 66 8.42 -3.44 -5.36
CA LYS A 66 9.23 -4.44 -4.65
C LYS A 66 10.72 -4.12 -4.72
N ARG A 67 11.26 -3.80 -5.90
CA ARG A 67 12.67 -3.45 -6.08
C ARG A 67 13.05 -2.21 -5.25
N TRP A 68 12.22 -1.17 -5.32
CA TRP A 68 12.43 0.03 -4.51
C TRP A 68 12.44 -0.28 -3.01
N TYR A 69 11.55 -1.15 -2.52
CA TYR A 69 11.54 -1.54 -1.12
C TYR A 69 12.78 -2.35 -0.72
N GLU A 70 13.24 -3.27 -1.59
CA GLU A 70 14.46 -4.06 -1.37
C GLU A 70 15.72 -3.15 -1.24
N ASP A 71 15.74 -2.01 -1.94
CA ASP A 71 16.79 -0.99 -1.80
C ASP A 71 16.64 -0.11 -0.54
N ASN A 72 15.47 -0.15 0.12
CA ASN A 72 15.10 0.70 1.26
C ASN A 72 14.65 -0.13 2.48
N MET A 73 15.27 -1.30 2.72
CA MET A 73 14.92 -2.21 3.83
C MET A 73 15.07 -1.59 5.24
N SER A 74 15.69 -0.41 5.37
CA SER A 74 15.70 0.34 6.63
C SER A 74 14.31 0.85 7.04
N LEU A 75 13.34 0.90 6.11
CA LEU A 75 11.93 1.23 6.35
C LEU A 75 11.16 0.04 6.94
N ALA A 76 11.63 -0.48 8.07
CA ALA A 76 11.09 -1.69 8.72
C ALA A 76 9.78 -1.46 9.48
N GLN A 77 9.35 -0.20 9.64
CA GLN A 77 8.12 0.18 10.33
C GLN A 77 7.09 0.73 9.34
N TRP A 78 5.82 0.38 9.52
CA TRP A 78 4.75 0.86 8.66
C TRP A 78 4.59 2.40 8.75
N GLU A 79 4.74 2.97 9.93
CA GLU A 79 4.79 4.43 10.14
C GLU A 79 5.81 5.15 9.24
N ASN A 80 6.94 4.51 8.93
CA ASN A 80 7.99 5.06 8.06
C ASN A 80 7.79 4.66 6.59
N LEU A 81 7.35 3.43 6.34
CA LEU A 81 7.15 2.89 4.99
C LEU A 81 5.98 3.57 4.27
N LYS A 82 4.88 3.84 4.96
CA LYS A 82 3.68 4.49 4.40
C LYS A 82 3.99 5.85 3.75
N PRO A 83 4.57 6.83 4.46
CA PRO A 83 4.89 8.13 3.85
C PRO A 83 5.93 8.00 2.73
N ALA A 84 6.90 7.08 2.85
CA ALA A 84 7.89 6.84 1.81
C ALA A 84 7.29 6.24 0.51
N LEU A 85 6.33 5.32 0.62
CA LEU A 85 5.58 4.79 -0.51
C LEU A 85 4.74 5.88 -1.20
N LEU A 86 4.08 6.72 -0.40
CA LEU A 86 3.36 7.88 -0.93
C LEU A 86 4.33 8.79 -1.68
N GLU A 87 5.39 9.25 -1.05
CA GLU A 87 6.37 10.13 -1.69
C GLU A 87 6.88 9.50 -3.00
N ARG A 88 7.43 8.29 -2.96
CA ARG A 88 8.04 7.63 -4.13
C ARG A 88 7.09 7.49 -5.32
N PHE A 89 5.85 7.05 -5.08
CA PHE A 89 4.92 6.69 -6.15
C PHE A 89 3.87 7.77 -6.45
N THR A 90 3.83 8.87 -5.71
CA THR A 90 2.94 10.02 -6.00
C THR A 90 3.69 11.23 -6.57
N THR A 91 5.01 11.36 -6.35
CA THR A 91 5.78 12.56 -6.75
C THR A 91 6.31 12.58 -8.19
N SER A 92 6.05 11.55 -9.00
CA SER A 92 6.14 11.68 -10.47
C SER A 92 4.74 12.04 -10.96
N ASP A 93 4.35 13.31 -11.07
CA ASP A 93 4.87 14.24 -12.07
C ASP A 93 4.68 15.73 -11.74
N SER A 94 5.75 16.44 -11.39
CA SER A 94 5.83 17.84 -11.80
C SER A 94 6.24 17.92 -13.28
N SER A 95 7.05 16.98 -13.77
CA SER A 95 7.59 17.02 -15.15
C SER A 95 6.58 16.60 -16.22
N LEU A 96 5.86 15.47 -16.11
CA LEU A 96 4.82 15.14 -17.10
C LEU A 96 3.58 16.02 -16.96
N LYS A 97 3.18 16.46 -15.75
CA LYS A 97 2.08 17.45 -15.62
C LYS A 97 2.45 18.77 -16.28
N ILE A 98 3.70 19.25 -16.13
CA ILE A 98 4.18 20.43 -16.85
C ILE A 98 4.25 20.16 -18.36
N PHE A 99 4.70 18.99 -18.80
CA PHE A 99 4.80 18.66 -20.22
C PHE A 99 3.42 18.52 -20.90
N GLU A 100 2.45 17.90 -20.24
CA GLU A 100 1.05 17.81 -20.69
C GLU A 100 0.39 19.19 -20.69
N GLN A 101 0.55 19.99 -19.63
CA GLN A 101 0.07 21.38 -19.60
C GLN A 101 0.72 22.27 -20.68
N LEU A 102 1.99 22.05 -21.02
CA LEU A 102 2.68 22.77 -22.10
C LEU A 102 2.24 22.30 -23.50
N LYS A 103 1.85 21.04 -23.64
CA LYS A 103 1.34 20.47 -24.89
C LYS A 103 -0.08 20.96 -25.20
N GLU A 104 -0.93 21.07 -24.17
CA GLU A 104 -2.30 21.60 -24.30
C GLU A 104 -2.35 23.11 -24.57
N ARG A 105 -1.32 23.87 -24.18
CA ARG A 105 -1.21 25.32 -24.47
C ARG A 105 -0.68 25.66 -25.87
N LYS A 106 -0.32 24.66 -26.67
CA LYS A 106 0.22 24.83 -28.04
C LYS A 106 -0.72 24.30 -29.14
N GLN A 107 -1.95 23.92 -28.80
CA GLN A 107 -3.07 23.76 -29.74
C GLN A 107 -3.99 24.97 -29.64
#